data_AF-A0A3D0CVU7-F1
#
_entry.id   AF-A0A3D0CVU7-F1
#
_cell.length_a   1.000
_cell.length_b   1.000
_cell.length_c   1.000
_cell.angle_alpha   90.00
_cell.angle_beta   90.00
_cell.angle_gamma   90.00
#
_symmetry.space_group_name_H-M   'P 1'
#
loop_
_entity.id
_entity.type
_entity.pdbx_description
1 polymer ?
#
loop_
_entity_poly.entity_id
_entity_poly.type
_entity_poly.pdbx_seq_one_letter_code
_entity_poly.pdbx_strand_id
1 'polypeptide(L)'
;MTFTNIMRFEGGKIAELRVNLDGIGLMQQLGVIPAPVEPQLSSPIQEDDMTLRNLIYVTGVAALIFVLGDLFAAAQLANLLGGSLDAFGVGLVQVRGGVGLLYVFLAYFSRKADDNALRHVVGPTMLWGFVAQFIPILYLILTGVLNATAWIFIVLGIIFISAYIYLLYIRQ
;
A
#
# COMPACT_ATOMS: atom_id res chain seq x y z
N MET A 1 14.84 0.49 43.55
CA MET A 1 15.95 0.20 44.47
C MET A 1 15.53 -0.97 45.34
N THR A 2 16.19 -2.11 45.18
CA THR A 2 15.80 -3.35 45.85
C THR A 2 16.94 -3.79 46.74
N PHE A 3 16.64 -4.12 47.99
CA PHE A 3 17.61 -4.67 48.93
C PHE A 3 17.14 -6.03 49.37
N THR A 4 18.07 -6.98 49.47
CA THR A 4 17.77 -8.29 50.03
C THR A 4 18.64 -8.51 51.25
N ASN A 5 17.99 -8.67 52.40
CA ASN A 5 18.63 -8.98 53.66
C ASN A 5 18.26 -10.41 54.06
N ILE A 6 19.27 -11.25 54.29
CA ILE A 6 19.10 -12.59 54.84
C ILE A 6 19.74 -12.59 56.23
N MET A 7 18.92 -12.84 57.26
CA MET A 7 19.35 -12.86 58.65
C MET A 7 19.26 -14.29 59.21
N ARG A 8 20.33 -14.75 59.86
CA ARG A 8 20.36 -16.00 60.63
C ARG A 8 20.36 -15.66 62.12
N PHE A 9 19.45 -16.27 62.87
CA PHE A 9 19.34 -16.08 64.32
C PHE A 9 19.79 -17.34 65.07
N GLU A 10 20.49 -17.16 66.19
CA GLU A 10 20.90 -18.23 67.10
C GLU A 10 20.79 -17.72 68.54
N GLY A 11 20.11 -18.47 69.40
CA GLY A 11 19.90 -18.06 70.80
C GLY A 11 19.16 -16.73 70.98
N GLY A 12 18.25 -16.38 70.05
CA GLY A 12 17.50 -15.12 70.09
C GLY A 12 18.30 -13.88 69.67
N LYS A 13 19.53 -14.04 69.18
CA LYS A 13 20.38 -12.96 68.64
C LYS A 13 20.67 -13.21 67.16
N ILE A 14 20.95 -12.13 66.41
CA ILE A 14 21.38 -12.24 65.01
C ILE A 14 22.82 -12.79 65.02
N ALA A 15 22.99 -14.01 64.52
CA ALA A 15 24.28 -14.65 64.38
C ALA A 15 24.95 -14.29 63.04
N GLU A 16 24.17 -13.99 62.00
CA GLU A 16 24.69 -13.64 60.68
C GLU A 16 23.73 -12.73 59.92
N LEU A 17 24.27 -11.72 59.25
CA LEU A 17 23.53 -10.83 58.35
C LEU A 17 24.24 -10.84 56.99
N ARG A 18 23.53 -11.27 55.95
CA ARG A 18 23.97 -11.15 54.56
C ARG A 18 23.12 -10.10 53.87
N VAL A 19 23.78 -9.01 53.48
CA VAL A 19 23.17 -7.93 52.73
C VAL A 19 23.63 -8.05 51.29
N ASN A 20 22.70 -8.17 50.37
CA ASN A 20 22.96 -7.99 48.94
C ASN A 20 22.49 -6.59 48.53
N LEU A 21 23.46 -5.75 48.15
CA LEU A 21 23.25 -4.38 47.71
C LEU A 21 23.49 -4.29 46.21
N ASP A 22 22.52 -3.73 45.49
CA ASP A 22 22.71 -3.30 44.11
C ASP A 22 23.56 -2.03 44.08
N GLY A 23 24.89 -2.22 44.12
CA GLY A 23 25.86 -1.14 44.10
C GLY A 23 25.83 -0.32 42.81
N ILE A 24 25.48 -0.94 41.68
CA ILE A 24 25.41 -0.25 40.39
C ILE A 24 24.19 0.67 40.37
N GLY A 25 23.02 0.17 40.79
CA GLY A 25 21.82 0.99 40.93
C GLY A 25 22.01 2.16 41.91
N LEU A 26 22.75 1.96 43.01
CA LEU A 26 23.10 3.02 43.95
C LEU A 26 24.00 4.09 43.32
N MET A 27 25.04 3.69 42.58
CA MET A 27 25.94 4.62 41.90
C MET A 27 25.21 5.41 40.79
N GLN A 28 24.20 4.83 40.14
CA GLN A 28 23.35 5.53 39.17
C GLN A 28 22.48 6.61 39.85
N GLN A 29 21.87 6.31 40.99
CA GLN A 29 21.03 7.26 41.73
C GLN A 29 21.83 8.42 42.32
N LEU A 30 23.06 8.17 42.76
CA LEU A 30 23.98 9.20 43.24
C LEU A 30 24.60 10.02 42.10
N GLY A 31 24.28 9.72 40.83
CA GLY A 31 24.80 10.41 39.66
C GLY A 31 26.28 10.16 39.38
N VAL A 32 26.88 9.16 40.04
CA VAL A 32 28.30 8.79 39.87
C VAL A 32 28.51 8.07 38.53
N ILE A 33 27.51 7.32 38.07
CA ILE A 33 27.48 6.72 36.73
C ILE A 33 26.15 7.06 36.04
N PRO A 34 26.12 7.28 34.72
CA PRO A 34 24.88 7.52 33.98
C PRO A 34 23.93 6.33 34.11
N ALA A 35 22.64 6.60 34.23
CA ALA A 35 21.63 5.58 34.04
C ALA A 35 21.76 5.00 32.62
N PRO A 36 21.45 3.71 32.41
CA PRO A 36 21.48 3.14 31.07
C PRO A 36 20.51 3.94 30.21
N VAL A 37 21.00 4.49 29.11
CA VAL A 37 20.12 4.98 28.04
C VAL A 37 19.40 3.73 27.56
N GLU A 38 18.10 3.61 27.85
CA GLU A 38 17.29 2.58 27.22
C GLU A 38 17.61 2.62 25.73
N PRO A 39 18.00 1.50 25.10
CA PRO A 39 18.06 1.44 23.66
C PRO A 39 16.69 1.94 23.22
N GLN A 40 16.66 3.11 22.58
CA GLN A 40 15.46 3.54 21.88
C GLN A 40 15.12 2.33 21.01
N LEU A 41 14.04 1.63 21.34
CA LEU A 41 13.46 0.67 20.43
C LEU A 41 13.26 1.51 19.17
N SER A 42 14.13 1.32 18.17
CA SER A 42 13.83 1.76 16.82
C SER A 42 12.42 1.25 16.61
N SER A 43 11.50 2.18 16.34
CA SER A 43 10.10 1.88 16.08
C SER A 43 10.04 0.57 15.31
N PRO A 44 9.19 -0.40 15.69
CA PRO A 44 9.01 -1.60 14.85
C PRO A 44 8.90 -1.08 13.43
N ILE A 45 9.67 -1.64 12.47
CA ILE A 45 9.56 -1.26 11.05
C ILE A 45 8.06 -1.24 10.79
N GLN A 46 7.50 -0.03 10.68
CA GLN A 46 6.08 0.13 10.48
C GLN A 46 5.96 -0.34 9.05
N GLU A 47 5.57 -1.60 8.88
CA GLU A 47 5.25 -2.18 7.60
C GLU A 47 4.22 -1.21 7.03
N ASP A 48 4.67 -0.35 6.11
CA ASP A 48 3.84 0.70 5.52
C ASP A 48 2.91 -0.02 4.55
N ASP A 49 1.94 -0.66 5.17
CA ASP A 49 1.02 -1.57 4.54
C ASP A 49 0.17 -0.77 3.57
N MET A 50 0.15 -1.20 2.32
CA MET A 50 -0.66 -0.56 1.29
C MET A 50 -2.13 -0.52 1.72
N THR A 51 -2.61 0.66 2.06
CA THR A 51 -4.02 0.90 2.37
C THR A 51 -4.86 0.99 1.09
N LEU A 52 -6.16 0.70 1.18
CA LEU A 52 -7.09 0.85 0.05
C LEU A 52 -7.05 2.27 -0.54
N ARG A 53 -6.88 3.28 0.30
CA ARG A 53 -6.73 4.68 -0.10
C ARG A 53 -5.48 4.90 -0.94
N ASN A 54 -4.34 4.35 -0.51
CA ASN A 54 -3.09 4.42 -1.25
C ASN A 54 -3.21 3.71 -2.60
N LEU A 55 -3.83 2.52 -2.63
CA LEU A 55 -4.08 1.80 -3.88
C LEU A 55 -4.93 2.64 -4.85
N ILE A 56 -6.02 3.24 -4.38
CA ILE A 56 -6.88 4.10 -5.21
C ILE A 56 -6.11 5.30 -5.76
N TYR A 57 -5.24 5.91 -4.94
CA TYR A 57 -4.42 7.03 -5.39
C TYR A 57 -3.41 6.62 -6.46
N VAL A 58 -2.63 5.56 -6.22
CA VAL A 58 -1.65 5.02 -7.17
C VAL A 58 -2.33 4.61 -8.47
N THR A 59 -3.48 3.97 -8.37
CA THR A 59 -4.32 3.59 -9.50
C THR A 59 -4.77 4.80 -10.29
N GLY A 60 -5.24 5.86 -9.63
CA GLY A 60 -5.65 7.11 -10.29
C GLY A 60 -4.52 7.80 -11.04
N VAL A 61 -3.32 7.84 -10.44
CA VAL A 61 -2.13 8.41 -11.08
C VAL A 61 -1.68 7.57 -12.28
N ALA A 62 -1.63 6.24 -12.13
CA ALA A 62 -1.30 5.34 -13.22
C ALA A 62 -2.32 5.45 -14.36
N ALA A 63 -3.62 5.46 -14.05
CA ALA A 63 -4.70 5.61 -15.01
C ALA A 63 -4.59 6.94 -15.78
N LEU A 64 -4.21 8.03 -15.12
CA LEU A 64 -4.05 9.34 -15.78
C LEU A 64 -3.06 9.28 -16.94
N ILE A 65 -1.93 8.59 -16.79
CA ILE A 65 -0.93 8.46 -17.86
C ILE A 65 -1.54 7.77 -19.08
N PHE A 66 -2.22 6.65 -18.87
CA PHE A 66 -2.85 5.88 -19.96
C PHE A 66 -4.00 6.65 -20.60
N VAL A 67 -4.81 7.32 -19.80
CA VAL A 67 -5.95 8.12 -20.24
C VAL A 67 -5.51 9.28 -21.11
N LEU A 68 -4.44 9.99 -20.73
CA LEU A 68 -3.89 11.07 -21.56
C LEU A 68 -3.33 10.52 -22.88
N GLY A 69 -2.67 9.37 -22.85
CA GLY A 69 -2.23 8.66 -24.05
C GLY A 69 -3.39 8.31 -24.98
N ASP A 70 -4.48 7.78 -24.42
CA ASP A 70 -5.70 7.44 -25.16
C ASP A 70 -6.40 8.68 -25.75
N LEU A 71 -6.44 9.78 -25.02
CA LEU A 71 -7.15 10.99 -25.44
C LEU A 71 -6.40 11.73 -26.56
N PHE A 72 -5.09 11.86 -26.42
CA PHE A 72 -4.29 12.77 -27.25
C PHE A 72 -3.34 12.06 -28.21
N ALA A 73 -3.04 10.79 -27.98
CA ALA A 73 -2.01 10.05 -28.71
C ALA A 73 -2.44 8.64 -29.11
N ALA A 74 -3.75 8.38 -29.27
CA ALA A 74 -4.30 7.05 -29.57
C ALA A 74 -3.63 6.36 -30.76
N ALA A 75 -3.45 7.09 -31.87
CA ALA A 75 -2.83 6.55 -33.08
C ALA A 75 -1.34 6.23 -32.86
N GLN A 76 -0.61 7.12 -32.19
CA GLN A 76 0.80 6.94 -31.86
C GLN A 76 0.99 5.77 -30.89
N LEU A 77 0.10 5.63 -29.91
CA LEU A 77 0.12 4.55 -28.94
C LEU A 77 -0.15 3.20 -29.63
N ALA A 78 -1.12 3.14 -30.53
CA ALA A 78 -1.37 1.93 -31.32
C ALA A 78 -0.15 1.53 -32.15
N ASN A 79 0.47 2.49 -32.85
CA ASN A 79 1.69 2.25 -33.63
C ASN A 79 2.85 1.76 -32.76
N LEU A 80 3.01 2.31 -31.55
CA LEU A 80 4.02 1.88 -30.59
C LEU A 80 3.75 0.46 -30.06
N LEU A 81 2.48 0.09 -29.93
CA LEU A 81 2.03 -1.27 -29.63
C LEU A 81 2.02 -2.17 -30.88
N GLY A 82 2.55 -1.68 -32.00
CA GLY A 82 2.72 -2.38 -33.26
C GLY A 82 1.43 -2.63 -34.05
N GLY A 83 0.32 -2.01 -33.63
CA GLY A 83 -0.95 -2.02 -34.36
C GLY A 83 -1.15 -0.75 -35.18
N SER A 84 -2.17 -0.76 -36.04
CA SER A 84 -2.65 0.46 -36.71
C SER A 84 -4.14 0.61 -36.46
N LEU A 85 -4.57 1.80 -36.02
CA LEU A 85 -5.98 2.12 -35.88
C LEU A 85 -6.45 2.92 -37.09
N ASP A 86 -7.62 2.57 -37.61
CA ASP A 86 -8.37 3.41 -38.53
C ASP A 86 -9.03 4.60 -37.78
N ALA A 87 -9.64 5.53 -38.51
CA ALA A 87 -10.24 6.72 -37.91
C ALA A 87 -11.30 6.38 -36.85
N PHE A 88 -12.06 5.31 -37.09
CA PHE A 88 -13.06 4.83 -36.14
C PHE A 88 -12.41 4.25 -34.88
N GLY A 89 -11.38 3.41 -35.02
CA GLY A 89 -10.61 2.86 -33.91
C GLY A 89 -9.93 3.94 -33.06
N VAL A 90 -9.39 4.99 -33.68
CA VAL A 90 -8.87 6.17 -32.97
C VAL A 90 -9.96 6.82 -32.14
N GLY A 91 -11.14 7.05 -32.72
CA GLY A 91 -12.29 7.61 -32.00
C GLY A 91 -12.70 6.77 -30.80
N LEU A 92 -12.74 5.44 -30.93
CA LEU A 92 -13.06 4.54 -29.82
C LEU A 92 -12.03 4.61 -28.69
N VAL A 93 -10.74 4.66 -29.00
CA VAL A 93 -9.68 4.79 -27.99
C VAL A 93 -9.76 6.15 -27.30
N GLN A 94 -10.06 7.23 -28.02
CA GLN A 94 -10.27 8.55 -27.41
C GLN A 94 -11.50 8.58 -26.50
N VAL A 95 -12.61 7.96 -26.89
CA VAL A 95 -13.78 7.81 -26.02
C VAL A 95 -13.42 7.01 -24.77
N ARG A 96 -12.64 5.94 -24.91
CA ARG A 96 -12.12 5.17 -23.76
C ARG A 96 -11.28 6.05 -22.83
N GLY A 97 -10.37 6.87 -23.38
CA GLY A 97 -9.61 7.85 -22.60
C GLY A 97 -10.54 8.82 -21.86
N GLY A 98 -11.57 9.35 -22.54
CA GLY A 98 -12.55 10.25 -21.94
C GLY A 98 -13.33 9.62 -20.78
N VAL A 99 -13.79 8.38 -20.96
CA VAL A 99 -14.40 7.60 -19.86
C VAL A 99 -13.37 7.34 -18.75
N GLY A 100 -12.11 7.09 -19.11
CA GLY A 100 -11.05 6.84 -18.15
C GLY A 100 -10.72 8.03 -17.25
N LEU A 101 -10.94 9.28 -17.70
CA LEU A 101 -10.84 10.47 -16.86
C LEU A 101 -11.78 10.41 -15.66
N LEU A 102 -12.93 9.74 -15.78
CA LEU A 102 -13.86 9.55 -14.66
C LEU A 102 -13.20 8.77 -13.52
N TYR A 103 -12.36 7.77 -13.82
CA TYR A 103 -11.62 7.04 -12.79
C TYR A 103 -10.56 7.91 -12.14
N VAL A 104 -9.86 8.75 -12.92
CA VAL A 104 -8.88 9.71 -12.36
C VAL A 104 -9.57 10.69 -11.41
N PHE A 105 -10.73 11.24 -11.82
CA PHE A 105 -11.51 12.12 -10.97
C PHE A 105 -12.02 11.39 -9.73
N LEU A 106 -12.52 10.18 -9.89
CA LEU A 106 -12.97 9.35 -8.77
C LEU A 106 -11.84 9.14 -7.76
N ALA A 107 -10.64 8.77 -8.21
CA ALA A 107 -9.46 8.66 -7.35
C ALA A 107 -9.13 9.98 -6.65
N TYR A 108 -9.08 11.09 -7.41
CA TYR A 108 -8.73 12.41 -6.88
C TYR A 108 -9.71 12.90 -5.81
N PHE A 109 -11.02 12.77 -6.04
CA PHE A 109 -12.04 13.19 -5.09
C PHE A 109 -12.15 12.23 -3.90
N SER A 110 -11.92 10.93 -4.12
CA SER A 110 -11.95 9.93 -3.05
C SER A 110 -10.85 10.10 -2.00
N ARG A 111 -9.81 10.90 -2.27
CA ARG A 111 -8.73 11.18 -1.30
C ARG A 111 -9.25 11.70 0.05
N LYS A 112 -10.40 12.37 0.05
CA LYS A 112 -11.08 12.89 1.26
C LYS A 112 -12.34 12.12 1.65
N ALA A 113 -12.67 11.04 0.94
CA ALA A 113 -13.83 10.22 1.27
C ALA A 113 -13.57 9.43 2.56
N ASP A 114 -14.65 9.15 3.28
CA ASP A 114 -14.66 8.22 4.42
C ASP A 114 -14.26 6.81 3.95
N ASP A 115 -13.59 6.06 4.81
CA ASP A 115 -13.18 4.67 4.57
C ASP A 115 -14.38 3.77 4.21
N ASN A 116 -15.55 4.04 4.78
CA ASN A 116 -16.77 3.31 4.45
C ASN A 116 -17.20 3.53 2.97
N ALA A 117 -17.12 4.78 2.49
CA ALA A 117 -17.38 5.11 1.10
C ALA A 117 -16.30 4.56 0.16
N LEU A 118 -15.04 4.55 0.60
CA LEU A 118 -13.95 3.94 -0.15
C LEU A 118 -14.18 2.44 -0.37
N ARG A 119 -14.58 1.72 0.67
CA ARG A 119 -14.73 0.26 0.63
C ARG A 119 -15.99 -0.20 -0.10
N HIS A 120 -17.11 0.51 0.04
CA HIS A 120 -18.38 0.07 -0.56
C HIS A 120 -18.71 0.68 -1.92
N VAL A 121 -18.10 1.81 -2.27
CA VAL A 121 -18.42 2.53 -3.51
C VAL A 121 -17.19 2.66 -4.38
N VAL A 122 -16.14 3.34 -3.91
CA VAL A 122 -15.01 3.72 -4.76
C VAL A 122 -14.19 2.50 -5.19
N GLY A 123 -13.78 1.66 -4.25
CA GLY A 123 -12.99 0.46 -4.51
C GLY A 123 -13.68 -0.50 -5.48
N PRO A 124 -14.94 -0.90 -5.24
CA PRO A 124 -15.70 -1.73 -6.17
C PRO A 124 -15.87 -1.07 -7.55
N THR A 125 -16.12 0.24 -7.61
CA THR A 125 -16.24 0.96 -8.90
C THR A 125 -14.94 0.92 -9.69
N MET A 126 -13.80 1.11 -9.02
CA MET A 126 -12.47 1.00 -9.64
C MET A 126 -12.19 -0.42 -10.13
N LEU A 127 -12.44 -1.42 -9.30
CA LEU A 127 -12.29 -2.83 -9.64
C LEU A 127 -13.09 -3.19 -10.91
N TRP A 128 -14.38 -2.85 -10.93
CA TRP A 128 -15.24 -3.10 -12.09
C TRP A 128 -14.83 -2.30 -13.32
N GLY A 129 -14.31 -1.08 -13.13
CA GLY A 129 -13.74 -0.29 -14.21
C GLY A 129 -12.60 -1.01 -14.92
N PHE A 130 -11.66 -1.59 -14.17
CA PHE A 130 -10.61 -2.42 -14.76
C PHE A 130 -11.18 -3.63 -15.50
N VAL A 131 -12.08 -4.39 -14.87
CA VAL A 131 -12.69 -5.57 -15.51
C VAL A 131 -13.38 -5.19 -16.84
N ALA A 132 -14.12 -4.07 -16.86
CA ALA A 132 -14.77 -3.58 -18.08
C ALA A 132 -13.75 -3.19 -19.16
N GLN A 133 -12.60 -2.62 -18.78
CA GLN A 133 -11.55 -2.22 -19.71
C GLN A 133 -10.75 -3.40 -20.29
N PHE A 134 -10.75 -4.56 -19.62
CA PHE A 134 -10.11 -5.78 -20.12
C PHE A 134 -10.74 -6.29 -21.40
N ILE A 135 -12.07 -6.28 -21.46
CA ILE A 135 -12.81 -6.98 -22.53
C ILE A 135 -12.46 -6.39 -23.91
N PRO A 136 -12.47 -5.06 -24.12
CA PRO A 136 -12.08 -4.49 -25.41
C PRO A 136 -10.60 -4.71 -25.74
N ILE A 137 -9.69 -4.60 -24.76
CA ILE A 137 -8.26 -4.78 -25.01
C ILE A 137 -7.97 -6.23 -25.41
N LEU A 138 -8.54 -7.19 -24.69
CA LEU A 138 -8.42 -8.60 -25.01
C LEU A 138 -8.99 -8.91 -26.39
N TYR A 139 -10.15 -8.35 -26.73
CA TYR A 139 -10.72 -8.48 -28.08
C TYR A 139 -9.78 -7.94 -29.17
N LEU A 140 -9.18 -6.77 -28.98
CA LEU A 140 -8.22 -6.19 -29.94
C LEU A 140 -6.94 -7.02 -30.10
N ILE A 141 -6.46 -7.65 -29.03
CA ILE A 141 -5.32 -8.59 -29.08
C ILE A 141 -5.71 -9.85 -29.84
N LEU A 142 -6.86 -10.45 -29.51
CA LEU A 142 -7.32 -11.71 -30.12
C LEU A 142 -7.67 -11.57 -31.60
N THR A 143 -8.08 -10.37 -32.03
CA THR A 143 -8.36 -10.05 -33.45
C THR A 143 -7.11 -9.62 -34.22
N GLY A 144 -5.94 -9.57 -33.57
CA GLY A 144 -4.67 -9.22 -34.21
C GLY A 144 -4.51 -7.73 -34.53
N VAL A 145 -5.37 -6.87 -33.99
CA VAL A 145 -5.27 -5.41 -34.13
C VAL A 145 -4.13 -4.85 -33.27
N LEU A 146 -3.90 -5.47 -32.11
CA LEU A 146 -2.77 -5.17 -31.23
C LEU A 146 -1.82 -6.36 -31.15
N ASN A 147 -0.52 -6.08 -31.05
CA ASN A 147 0.52 -7.10 -31.05
C ASN A 147 0.78 -7.65 -29.65
N ALA A 148 1.75 -8.56 -29.54
CA ALA A 148 2.15 -9.17 -28.28
C ALA A 148 2.57 -8.16 -27.19
N THR A 149 2.99 -6.95 -27.56
CA THR A 149 3.33 -5.88 -26.61
C THR A 149 2.11 -5.41 -25.82
N ALA A 150 0.89 -5.55 -26.34
CA ALA A 150 -0.33 -5.15 -25.64
C ALA A 150 -0.72 -6.10 -24.49
N TRP A 151 -0.11 -7.28 -24.37
CA TRP A 151 -0.29 -8.16 -23.20
C TRP A 151 0.14 -7.51 -21.89
N ILE A 152 1.01 -6.49 -21.94
CA ILE A 152 1.39 -5.75 -20.73
C ILE A 152 0.18 -5.13 -20.03
N PHE A 153 -0.84 -4.69 -20.77
CA PHE A 153 -2.08 -4.14 -20.19
C PHE A 153 -2.89 -5.20 -19.48
N ILE A 154 -2.93 -6.42 -20.04
CA ILE A 154 -3.60 -7.57 -19.42
C ILE A 154 -2.89 -7.93 -18.12
N VAL A 155 -1.56 -7.98 -18.11
CA VAL A 155 -0.78 -8.28 -16.89
C VAL A 155 -0.98 -7.21 -15.83
N LEU A 156 -0.80 -5.93 -16.18
CA LEU A 156 -0.98 -4.81 -15.25
C LEU A 156 -2.38 -4.80 -14.65
N GLY A 157 -3.39 -5.01 -15.49
CA GLY A 157 -4.75 -5.02 -15.02
C GLY A 157 -5.07 -6.19 -14.09
N ILE A 158 -4.47 -7.37 -14.28
CA ILE A 158 -4.63 -8.52 -13.38
C ILE A 158 -4.03 -8.15 -12.01
N ILE A 159 -2.85 -7.54 -12.01
CA ILE A 159 -2.21 -7.07 -10.78
C ILE A 159 -3.13 -6.09 -10.02
N PHE A 160 -3.69 -5.09 -10.71
CA PHE A 160 -4.61 -4.13 -10.08
C PHE A 160 -5.89 -4.81 -9.58
N ILE A 161 -6.54 -5.65 -10.38
CA ILE A 161 -7.75 -6.39 -10.01
C ILE A 161 -7.49 -7.25 -8.78
N SER A 162 -6.39 -8.02 -8.77
CA SER A 162 -6.00 -8.85 -7.63
C SER A 162 -5.73 -8.03 -6.38
N ALA A 163 -5.05 -6.88 -6.50
CA ALA A 163 -4.81 -5.98 -5.38
C ALA A 163 -6.12 -5.43 -4.79
N TYR A 164 -7.07 -5.03 -5.64
CA TYR A 164 -8.39 -4.58 -5.20
C TYR A 164 -9.18 -5.70 -4.54
N ILE A 165 -9.18 -6.91 -5.10
CA ILE A 165 -9.87 -8.06 -4.49
C ILE A 165 -9.28 -8.35 -3.11
N TYR A 166 -7.96 -8.36 -2.99
CA TYR A 166 -7.29 -8.59 -1.72
C TYR A 166 -7.67 -7.55 -0.67
N LEU A 167 -7.60 -6.25 -1.01
CA LEU A 167 -7.89 -5.17 -0.05
C LEU A 167 -9.38 -4.98 0.26
N LEU A 168 -10.29 -5.39 -0.63
CA LEU A 168 -11.73 -5.25 -0.42
C LEU A 168 -12.34 -6.44 0.32
N TYR A 169 -11.87 -7.66 0.04
CA TYR A 169 -12.56 -8.88 0.48
C TYR A 169 -11.74 -9.74 1.44
N ILE A 170 -10.41 -9.72 1.34
CA ILE A 170 -9.53 -10.59 2.15
C ILE A 170 -9.03 -9.83 3.37
N ARG A 171 -8.54 -8.60 3.17
CA ARG A 171 -7.99 -7.74 4.22
C ARG A 171 -9.08 -6.78 4.74
N GLN A 172 -9.88 -7.25 5.70
CA GLN A 172 -10.95 -6.45 6.33
C GLN A 172 -10.46 -5.61 7.49
#